data_AF-A0A5D3KKM5-F1
#
_entry.id   AF-A0A5D3KKM5-F1
#
_cell.length_a   1.000
_cell.length_b   1.000
_cell.length_c   1.000
_cell.angle_alpha   90.00
_cell.angle_beta   90.00
_cell.angle_gamma   90.00
#
_symmetry.space_group_name_H-M   'P 1'
#
loop_
_entity.id
_entity.type
_entity.pdbx_description
1 polymer ?
#
loop_
_entity_poly.entity_id
_entity_poly.type
_entity_poly.pdbx_seq_one_letter_code
_entity_poly.pdbx_strand_id
1 'polypeptide(L)'
;MVPKLPAALGPRHLTLFRAALGQGQIAIDAFRAWRASEPLDAADEVVYRTMPLLVATADMAGIVDADTKKMRGVVKHVWLSNATRVRDVVAASAALKAAGIAALLIKGGALFARDGSYMAKRMTGDYDLLVRRTDAPRAIELLRQAGFRSHGMRVELFQESDFDRDIHAVAMSRAGFARAIDLHWRALFWLDDEGFTEELFATAETGTLLTHEVLIPGVAEHLAIAAMRPEPADQNEMVSRALEFVHVLESKAGAKVDWDRFRAIVTRYNGSLFAAQLLDVVAREMPALIPDGLVEQLWDYGPPGKSIEIAIRAVPRAQRTPWQQFGVAFFTSLRARFKAPFRVWDWPKLPGAAIAALDAGIVHFPHFRDAILKRIWQQIARAAYPSRGSGVWFGQGFSIPEDEGRWTDRHFAVLEVPVGEQTRDPVAVELVVVPFLPPGTDNFRFVAYAGIGSVQQMAAGRADAMPYKIALQASVVGRGQRKIVVALRMLDGQRPADIGHSIDPRLLGLFVKQVAINGVTVFTPAGAGP
;
A
#
# COMPACT_ATOMS: atom_id res chain seq x y z
N MET A 1 18.58 -1.87 -29.91
CA MET A 1 18.37 -0.59 -29.21
C MET A 1 16.96 -0.60 -28.64
N VAL A 2 16.81 -0.88 -27.34
CA VAL A 2 15.49 -0.92 -26.69
C VAL A 2 14.93 0.51 -26.72
N PRO A 3 13.67 0.74 -27.16
CA PRO A 3 13.11 2.09 -27.13
C PRO A 3 13.20 2.63 -25.71
N LYS A 4 13.87 3.79 -25.55
CA LYS A 4 13.92 4.48 -24.26
C LYS A 4 12.48 4.74 -23.83
N LEU A 5 12.11 4.18 -22.69
CA LEU A 5 10.81 4.43 -22.08
C LEU A 5 10.62 5.95 -21.89
N PRO A 6 9.36 6.44 -21.88
CA PRO A 6 9.07 7.83 -21.56
C PRO A 6 9.79 8.24 -20.28
N ALA A 7 10.24 9.50 -20.21
CA ALA A 7 10.87 10.02 -18.99
C ALA A 7 9.93 9.79 -17.80
N ALA A 8 10.44 9.17 -16.74
CA ALA A 8 9.64 8.81 -15.58
C ALA A 8 9.14 10.04 -14.78
N LEU A 9 9.77 11.21 -14.98
CA LEU A 9 9.29 12.50 -14.50
C LEU A 9 8.76 13.37 -15.65
N GLY A 10 7.58 13.94 -15.44
CA GLY A 10 7.03 15.00 -16.29
C GLY A 10 7.87 16.29 -16.20
N PRO A 11 7.72 17.21 -17.19
CA PRO A 11 8.59 18.40 -17.28
C PRO A 11 8.62 19.26 -16.02
N ARG A 12 7.47 19.50 -15.38
CA ARG A 12 7.39 20.28 -14.13
C ARG A 12 8.18 19.63 -12.99
N HIS A 13 7.95 18.34 -12.73
CA HIS A 13 8.63 17.60 -11.68
C HIS A 13 10.13 17.45 -11.94
N LEU A 14 10.53 17.30 -13.20
CA LEU A 14 11.94 17.28 -13.59
C LEU A 14 12.61 18.64 -13.34
N THR A 15 11.94 19.76 -13.66
CA THR A 15 12.44 21.11 -13.33
C THR A 15 12.61 21.27 -11.83
N LEU A 16 11.64 20.83 -11.01
CA LEU A 16 11.75 20.87 -9.55
C LEU A 16 12.90 20.00 -9.03
N PHE A 17 13.07 18.79 -9.55
CA PHE A 17 14.18 17.89 -9.21
C PHE A 17 15.54 18.55 -9.49
N ARG A 18 15.72 19.12 -10.69
CA ARG A 18 16.93 19.83 -11.10
C ARG A 18 17.17 21.08 -10.27
N ALA A 19 16.14 21.85 -9.97
CA ALA A 19 16.26 23.04 -9.13
C ALA A 19 16.68 22.67 -7.69
N ALA A 20 16.25 21.52 -7.19
CA ALA A 20 16.52 21.08 -5.82
C ALA A 20 17.90 20.44 -5.64
N LEU A 21 18.37 19.64 -6.62
CA LEU A 21 19.61 18.85 -6.48
C LEU A 21 20.58 18.97 -7.66
N GLY A 22 20.23 19.69 -8.72
CA GLY A 22 21.15 19.92 -9.84
C GLY A 22 22.43 20.62 -9.37
N GLN A 23 23.49 20.50 -10.18
CA GLN A 23 24.78 21.09 -9.86
C GLN A 23 25.04 22.34 -10.72
N GLY A 24 25.60 23.38 -10.09
CA GLY A 24 26.01 24.61 -10.76
C GLY A 24 24.87 25.26 -11.56
N GLN A 25 25.16 25.57 -12.83
CA GLN A 25 24.24 26.32 -13.69
C GLN A 25 22.92 25.57 -13.95
N ILE A 26 22.91 24.23 -13.95
CA ILE A 26 21.70 23.43 -14.18
C ILE A 26 20.65 23.70 -13.10
N ALA A 27 21.06 23.73 -11.82
CA ALA A 27 20.14 24.04 -10.72
C ALA A 27 19.65 25.48 -10.76
N ILE A 28 20.54 26.42 -11.11
CA ILE A 28 20.21 27.85 -11.22
C ILE A 28 19.17 28.08 -12.32
N ASP A 29 19.39 27.51 -13.51
CA ASP A 29 18.47 27.65 -14.63
C ASP A 29 17.13 26.97 -14.35
N ALA A 30 17.14 25.80 -13.74
CA ALA A 30 15.93 25.09 -13.34
C ALA A 30 15.13 25.86 -12.26
N PHE A 31 15.81 26.46 -11.27
CA PHE A 31 15.16 27.31 -10.27
C PHE A 31 14.48 28.51 -10.94
N ARG A 32 15.18 29.21 -11.83
CA ARG A 32 14.63 30.35 -12.58
C ARG A 32 13.46 29.94 -13.48
N ALA A 33 13.58 28.80 -14.15
CA ALA A 33 12.51 28.25 -14.99
C ALA A 33 11.26 27.92 -14.17
N TRP A 34 11.42 27.29 -13.00
CA TRP A 34 10.32 27.04 -12.08
C TRP A 34 9.67 28.36 -11.63
N ARG A 35 10.45 29.33 -11.14
CA ARG A 35 9.95 30.64 -10.71
C ARG A 35 9.20 31.40 -11.81
N ALA A 36 9.62 31.26 -13.06
CA ALA A 36 8.93 31.85 -14.21
C ALA A 36 7.64 31.13 -14.59
N SER A 37 7.50 29.84 -14.23
CA SER A 37 6.37 29.00 -14.63
C SER A 37 5.16 29.08 -13.68
N GLU A 38 5.36 29.34 -12.39
CA GLU A 38 4.28 29.42 -11.41
C GLU A 38 4.57 30.43 -10.27
N PRO A 39 3.57 31.25 -9.85
CA PRO A 39 3.72 32.12 -8.69
C PRO A 39 3.80 31.31 -7.39
N LEU A 40 4.49 31.81 -6.37
CA LEU A 40 4.66 31.08 -5.10
C LEU A 40 3.32 30.80 -4.41
N ASP A 41 2.35 31.71 -4.52
CA ASP A 41 1.03 31.57 -3.88
C ASP A 41 0.20 30.42 -4.51
N ALA A 42 0.61 29.89 -5.66
CA ALA A 42 0.03 28.70 -6.29
C ALA A 42 0.78 27.39 -5.95
N ALA A 43 1.78 27.44 -5.06
CA ALA A 43 2.57 26.28 -4.69
C ALA A 43 1.70 25.16 -4.09
N ASP A 44 1.74 23.99 -4.73
CA ASP A 44 1.11 22.77 -4.26
C ASP A 44 2.00 22.02 -3.24
N GLU A 45 1.52 20.86 -2.79
CA GLU A 45 2.20 20.06 -1.78
C GLU A 45 3.64 19.66 -2.19
N VAL A 46 3.88 19.35 -3.47
CA VAL A 46 5.21 18.92 -3.93
C VAL A 46 6.21 20.07 -3.90
N VAL A 47 5.79 21.28 -4.29
CA VAL A 47 6.62 22.49 -4.17
C VAL A 47 6.86 22.81 -2.70
N TYR A 48 5.84 22.75 -1.86
CA TYR A 48 5.97 22.99 -0.42
C TYR A 48 6.99 22.04 0.24
N ARG A 49 6.93 20.73 -0.07
CA ARG A 49 7.85 19.71 0.45
C ARG A 49 9.29 19.89 -0.04
N THR A 50 9.47 20.45 -1.24
CA THR A 50 10.79 20.65 -1.88
C THR A 50 11.38 22.04 -1.59
N MET A 51 10.56 22.97 -1.08
CA MET A 51 10.92 24.37 -0.82
C MET A 51 12.26 24.56 -0.11
N PRO A 52 12.60 23.79 0.94
CA PRO A 52 13.88 24.01 1.62
C PRO A 52 15.10 23.76 0.74
N LEU A 53 15.03 22.80 -0.19
CA LEU A 53 16.10 22.56 -1.16
C LEU A 53 16.16 23.68 -2.20
N LEU A 54 15.00 24.21 -2.63
CA LEU A 54 14.95 25.35 -3.56
C LEU A 54 15.57 26.62 -2.93
N VAL A 55 15.32 26.86 -1.65
CA VAL A 55 15.97 27.95 -0.90
C VAL A 55 17.47 27.73 -0.81
N ALA A 56 17.92 26.50 -0.53
CA ALA A 56 19.35 26.19 -0.50
C ALA A 56 20.04 26.46 -1.84
N THR A 57 19.39 26.13 -2.96
CA THR A 57 19.87 26.46 -4.31
C THR A 57 19.95 27.97 -4.52
N ALA A 58 18.90 28.71 -4.18
CA ALA A 58 18.88 30.17 -4.32
C ALA A 58 20.00 30.84 -3.49
N ASP A 59 20.22 30.35 -2.26
CA ASP A 59 21.26 30.85 -1.36
C ASP A 59 22.65 30.60 -1.91
N MET A 60 22.93 29.37 -2.36
CA MET A 60 24.21 28.99 -2.94
C MET A 60 24.53 29.79 -4.20
N ALA A 61 23.51 30.13 -4.99
CA ALA A 61 23.64 30.87 -6.24
C ALA A 61 23.54 32.40 -6.09
N GLY A 62 23.30 32.92 -4.88
CA GLY A 62 23.09 34.34 -4.63
C GLY A 62 21.88 34.93 -5.36
N ILE A 63 20.83 34.12 -5.60
CA ILE A 63 19.62 34.55 -6.32
C ILE A 63 18.76 35.40 -5.38
N VAL A 64 18.43 36.61 -5.82
CA VAL A 64 17.50 37.50 -5.14
C VAL A 64 16.11 37.33 -5.75
N ASP A 65 15.23 36.61 -5.07
CA ASP A 65 13.82 36.43 -5.45
C ASP A 65 12.90 37.21 -4.47
N ALA A 66 11.84 37.83 -5.00
CA ALA A 66 10.91 38.65 -4.23
C ALA A 66 10.25 37.88 -3.06
N ASP A 67 10.06 36.58 -3.21
CA ASP A 67 9.41 35.71 -2.23
C ASP A 67 10.40 34.96 -1.33
N THR A 68 11.71 35.19 -1.45
CA THR A 68 12.75 34.47 -0.66
C THR A 68 12.46 34.48 0.84
N LYS A 69 11.97 35.61 1.38
CA LYS A 69 11.60 35.71 2.80
C LYS A 69 10.45 34.77 3.17
N LYS A 70 9.43 34.65 2.31
CA LYS A 70 8.31 33.72 2.53
C LYS A 70 8.78 32.27 2.45
N MET A 71 9.61 31.94 1.45
CA MET A 71 10.17 30.60 1.29
C MET A 71 11.01 30.19 2.51
N ARG A 72 11.81 31.09 3.08
CA ARG A 72 12.51 30.84 4.36
C ARG A 72 11.58 30.64 5.55
N GLY A 73 10.42 31.29 5.55
CA GLY A 73 9.35 31.02 6.53
C GLY A 73 8.89 29.57 6.48
N VAL A 74 8.73 29.01 5.28
CA VAL A 74 8.43 27.58 5.08
C VAL A 74 9.55 26.70 5.64
N VAL A 75 10.82 27.02 5.39
CA VAL A 75 11.95 26.24 5.95
C VAL A 75 11.90 26.17 7.48
N LYS A 76 11.65 27.31 8.15
CA LYS A 76 11.49 27.35 9.61
C LYS A 76 10.30 26.51 10.07
N HIS A 77 9.17 26.60 9.35
CA HIS A 77 8.01 25.79 9.64
C HIS A 77 8.35 24.30 9.52
N VAL A 78 8.96 23.86 8.42
CA VAL A 78 9.35 22.46 8.17
C VAL A 78 10.22 21.93 9.30
N TRP A 79 11.28 22.65 9.67
CA TRP A 79 12.16 22.22 10.75
C TRP A 79 11.41 22.09 12.09
N LEU A 80 10.60 23.08 12.46
CA LEU A 80 9.81 23.05 13.69
C LEU A 80 8.80 21.89 13.68
N SER A 81 8.12 21.68 12.55
CA SER A 81 7.11 20.65 12.34
C SER A 81 7.70 19.23 12.41
N ASN A 82 8.93 19.05 11.91
CA ASN A 82 9.68 17.80 12.07
C ASN A 82 10.09 17.61 13.53
N ALA A 83 10.68 18.62 14.16
CA ALA A 83 11.16 18.55 15.55
C ALA A 83 10.04 18.27 16.57
N THR A 84 8.84 18.83 16.38
CA THR A 84 7.70 18.55 17.26
C THR A 84 7.22 17.11 17.14
N ARG A 85 7.13 16.57 15.91
CA ARG A 85 6.70 15.18 15.66
C ARG A 85 7.70 14.13 16.16
N VAL A 86 9.00 14.43 16.19
CA VAL A 86 10.00 13.50 16.76
C VAL A 86 9.66 13.11 18.20
N ARG A 87 9.05 14.00 18.98
CA ARG A 87 8.67 13.69 20.37
C ARG A 87 7.70 12.51 20.46
N ASP A 88 6.74 12.42 19.54
CA ASP A 88 5.78 11.34 19.50
C ASP A 88 6.47 10.03 19.08
N VAL A 89 7.33 10.07 18.06
CA VAL A 89 8.11 8.90 17.59
C VAL A 89 8.99 8.34 18.70
N VAL A 90 9.67 9.21 19.44
CA VAL A 90 10.52 8.84 20.57
C VAL A 90 9.70 8.17 21.66
N ALA A 91 8.56 8.77 22.04
CA ALA A 91 7.68 8.20 23.06
C ALA A 91 7.13 6.82 22.64
N ALA A 92 6.71 6.67 21.38
CA ALA A 92 6.24 5.41 20.83
C ALA A 92 7.36 4.36 20.78
N SER A 93 8.54 4.72 20.29
CA SER A 93 9.71 3.82 20.22
C SER A 93 10.14 3.36 21.61
N ALA A 94 10.12 4.26 22.61
CA ALA A 94 10.42 3.92 23.99
C ALA A 94 9.39 2.95 24.59
N ALA A 95 8.09 3.19 24.34
CA ALA A 95 7.02 2.31 24.81
C ALA A 95 7.13 0.88 24.22
N LEU A 96 7.39 0.78 22.92
CA LEU A 96 7.59 -0.50 22.23
C LEU A 96 8.84 -1.22 22.75
N LYS A 97 9.97 -0.51 22.88
CA LYS A 97 11.22 -1.06 23.41
C LYS A 97 11.06 -1.57 24.84
N ALA A 98 10.39 -0.82 25.71
CA ALA A 98 10.12 -1.22 27.10
C ALA A 98 9.29 -2.51 27.19
N ALA A 99 8.43 -2.77 26.19
CA ALA A 99 7.63 -3.99 26.09
C ALA A 99 8.34 -5.15 25.37
N GLY A 100 9.59 -4.97 24.95
CA GLY A 100 10.36 -5.95 24.19
C GLY A 100 9.95 -6.09 22.72
N ILE A 101 9.24 -5.11 22.16
CA ILE A 101 8.88 -5.07 20.73
C ILE A 101 9.93 -4.24 19.99
N ALA A 102 10.63 -4.89 19.05
CA ALA A 102 11.54 -4.20 18.16
C ALA A 102 10.75 -3.37 17.13
N ALA A 103 11.13 -2.10 16.97
CA ALA A 103 10.53 -1.19 16.00
C ALA A 103 11.60 -0.54 15.14
N LEU A 104 11.41 -0.57 13.82
CA LEU A 104 12.26 0.07 12.83
C LEU A 104 11.64 1.38 12.37
N LEU A 105 12.39 2.46 12.44
CA LEU A 105 12.03 3.71 11.79
C LEU A 105 12.35 3.59 10.29
N ILE A 106 11.35 3.75 9.43
CA ILE A 106 11.50 3.61 7.96
C ILE A 106 11.20 4.94 7.23
N LYS A 107 11.40 4.97 5.91
CA LYS A 107 11.13 6.12 5.01
C LYS A 107 11.79 7.43 5.50
N GLY A 108 11.06 8.54 5.54
CA GLY A 108 11.59 9.87 5.88
C GLY A 108 12.20 9.94 7.28
N GLY A 109 11.66 9.19 8.24
CA GLY A 109 12.24 9.07 9.58
C GLY A 109 13.62 8.42 9.56
N ALA A 110 13.79 7.33 8.80
CA ALA A 110 15.08 6.67 8.64
C ALA A 110 16.12 7.60 8.02
N LEU A 111 15.70 8.40 7.03
CA LEU A 111 16.54 9.40 6.39
C LEU A 111 17.07 10.42 7.40
N PHE A 112 16.22 10.93 8.27
CA PHE A 112 16.61 11.89 9.31
C PHE A 112 17.50 11.29 10.38
N ALA A 113 17.27 10.02 10.74
CA ALA A 113 18.12 9.30 11.68
C ALA A 113 19.50 8.95 11.10
N ARG A 114 19.60 8.81 9.77
CA ARG A 114 20.84 8.59 9.02
C ARG A 114 21.63 9.88 8.80
N ASP A 115 20.94 10.97 8.48
CA ASP A 115 21.52 12.31 8.31
C ASP A 115 20.58 13.38 8.90
N GLY A 116 20.88 13.80 10.14
CA GLY A 116 20.10 14.81 10.85
C GLY A 116 20.11 16.18 10.17
N SER A 117 21.11 16.48 9.32
CA SER A 117 21.15 17.76 8.57
C SER A 117 20.01 17.89 7.57
N TYR A 118 19.41 16.77 7.18
CA TYR A 118 18.31 16.73 6.22
C TYR A 118 16.94 17.04 6.84
N MET A 119 16.82 17.03 8.16
CA MET A 119 15.58 17.39 8.87
C MET A 119 15.10 18.80 8.57
N ALA A 120 16.01 19.74 8.28
CA ALA A 120 15.64 21.11 7.89
C ALA A 120 15.30 21.22 6.40
N LYS A 121 15.60 20.18 5.60
CA LYS A 121 15.57 20.22 4.13
C LYS A 121 14.38 19.50 3.51
N ARG A 122 13.63 18.72 4.30
CA ARG A 122 12.49 17.94 3.82
C ARG A 122 11.38 17.91 4.86
N MET A 123 10.15 18.20 4.43
CA MET A 123 8.97 17.99 5.25
C MET A 123 8.59 16.50 5.27
N THR A 124 8.37 15.94 6.46
CA THR A 124 7.69 14.63 6.60
C THR A 124 6.24 14.84 7.02
N GLY A 125 5.32 14.08 6.43
CA GLY A 125 3.90 14.13 6.80
C GLY A 125 3.67 13.43 8.15
N ASP A 126 4.31 12.28 8.28
CA ASP A 126 4.25 11.30 9.35
C ASP A 126 5.65 10.68 9.56
N TYR A 127 5.77 9.86 10.60
CA TYR A 127 6.93 9.01 10.83
C TYR A 127 6.50 7.55 10.88
N ASP A 128 7.15 6.73 10.06
CA ASP A 128 6.77 5.34 9.89
C ASP A 128 7.55 4.43 10.83
N LEU A 129 6.85 3.77 11.75
CA LEU A 129 7.42 2.73 12.62
C LEU A 129 6.98 1.36 12.13
N LEU A 130 7.91 0.53 11.70
CA LEU A 130 7.68 -0.85 11.29
C LEU A 130 7.90 -1.79 12.48
N VAL A 131 6.90 -2.61 12.78
CA VAL A 131 6.99 -3.75 13.69
C VAL A 131 6.80 -5.04 12.89
N ARG A 132 7.12 -6.19 13.49
CA ARG A 132 6.75 -7.48 12.90
C ARG A 132 5.24 -7.64 12.89
N ARG A 133 4.73 -8.36 11.90
CA ARG A 133 3.30 -8.68 11.78
C ARG A 133 2.74 -9.37 13.03
N THR A 134 3.51 -10.26 13.65
CA THR A 134 3.12 -10.94 14.90
C THR A 134 3.01 -9.99 16.10
N ASP A 135 3.76 -8.88 16.09
CA ASP A 135 3.76 -7.89 17.17
C ASP A 135 2.72 -6.79 16.96
N ALA A 136 2.18 -6.64 15.74
CA ALA A 136 1.29 -5.53 15.38
C ALA A 136 0.07 -5.35 16.31
N PRO A 137 -0.69 -6.41 16.67
CA PRO A 137 -1.82 -6.24 17.59
C PRO A 137 -1.38 -5.71 18.98
N ARG A 138 -0.30 -6.27 19.51
CA ARG A 138 0.26 -5.88 20.82
C ARG A 138 0.85 -4.47 20.78
N ALA A 139 1.53 -4.10 19.69
CA ALA A 139 2.09 -2.78 19.47
C ALA A 139 0.99 -1.70 19.44
N ILE A 140 -0.12 -1.94 18.72
CA ILE A 140 -1.27 -1.03 18.70
C ILE A 140 -1.78 -0.80 20.12
N GLU A 141 -2.02 -1.87 20.89
CA GLU A 141 -2.58 -1.75 22.24
C GLU A 141 -1.63 -1.02 23.19
N LEU A 142 -0.32 -1.30 23.13
CA LEU A 142 0.67 -0.57 23.92
C LEU A 142 0.72 0.92 23.59
N LEU A 143 0.64 1.29 22.31
CA LEU A 143 0.58 2.70 21.92
C LEU A 143 -0.71 3.35 22.40
N ARG A 144 -1.85 2.65 22.38
CA ARG A 144 -3.11 3.16 22.95
C ARG A 144 -2.98 3.43 24.45
N GLN A 145 -2.38 2.50 25.19
CA GLN A 145 -2.10 2.67 26.62
C GLN A 145 -1.13 3.84 26.89
N ALA A 146 -0.20 4.10 25.95
CA ALA A 146 0.67 5.27 25.98
C ALA A 146 -0.01 6.58 25.52
N GLY A 147 -1.33 6.58 25.30
CA GLY A 147 -2.13 7.76 24.98
C GLY A 147 -2.23 8.10 23.49
N PHE A 148 -1.77 7.21 22.60
CA PHE A 148 -1.97 7.36 21.16
C PHE A 148 -3.39 6.94 20.75
N ARG A 149 -3.97 7.65 19.78
CA ARG A 149 -5.27 7.33 19.18
C ARG A 149 -5.11 7.05 17.70
N SER A 150 -5.83 6.06 17.18
CA SER A 150 -5.88 5.76 15.75
C SER A 150 -6.73 6.77 14.99
N HIS A 151 -6.37 7.05 13.74
CA HIS A 151 -7.09 7.94 12.84
C HIS A 151 -7.73 7.16 11.70
N GLY A 152 -9.01 7.42 11.44
CA GLY A 152 -9.75 6.80 10.33
C GLY A 152 -10.00 5.29 10.47
N MET A 153 -9.59 4.67 11.58
CA MET A 153 -9.74 3.24 11.83
C MET A 153 -10.06 2.95 13.29
N ARG A 154 -10.98 2.01 13.49
CA ARG A 154 -11.35 1.47 14.82
C ARG A 154 -10.58 0.20 15.10
N VAL A 155 -9.34 0.39 15.55
CA VAL A 155 -8.38 -0.70 15.79
C VAL A 155 -8.81 -1.66 16.90
N GLU A 156 -9.74 -1.23 17.75
CA GLU A 156 -10.35 -2.02 18.83
C GLU A 156 -11.24 -3.13 18.29
N LEU A 157 -11.74 -2.96 17.06
CA LEU A 157 -12.56 -3.93 16.36
C LEU A 157 -11.75 -4.86 15.45
N PHE A 158 -10.42 -4.69 15.39
CA PHE A 158 -9.60 -5.52 14.51
C PHE A 158 -9.63 -6.97 14.96
N GLN A 159 -9.82 -7.86 14.00
CA GLN A 159 -9.63 -9.29 14.14
C GLN A 159 -8.29 -9.67 13.50
N GLU A 160 -7.80 -10.88 13.79
CA GLU A 160 -6.52 -11.36 13.24
C GLU A 160 -6.45 -11.23 11.72
N SER A 161 -7.58 -11.46 11.04
CA SER A 161 -7.73 -11.31 9.60
C SER A 161 -7.40 -9.90 9.08
N ASP A 162 -7.64 -8.86 9.87
CA ASP A 162 -7.47 -7.47 9.41
C ASP A 162 -6.02 -7.09 9.17
N PHE A 163 -5.11 -7.72 9.89
CA PHE A 163 -3.68 -7.47 9.73
C PHE A 163 -3.09 -8.17 8.49
N ASP A 164 -3.82 -9.11 7.87
CA ASP A 164 -3.39 -9.87 6.68
C ASP A 164 -4.07 -9.39 5.38
N ARG A 165 -4.71 -8.22 5.40
CA ARG A 165 -5.53 -7.69 4.29
C ARG A 165 -4.81 -6.59 3.51
N ASP A 166 -5.56 -5.66 2.92
CA ASP A 166 -5.04 -4.42 2.33
C ASP A 166 -4.62 -3.37 3.39
N ILE A 167 -4.75 -3.71 4.68
CA ILE A 167 -4.28 -2.87 5.79
C ILE A 167 -2.84 -3.25 6.09
N HIS A 168 -1.93 -2.28 6.03
CA HIS A 168 -0.50 -2.49 6.25
C HIS A 168 0.07 -1.60 7.37
N ALA A 169 -0.74 -0.64 7.81
CA ALA A 169 -0.39 0.33 8.83
C ALA A 169 -1.64 0.95 9.47
N VAL A 170 -1.44 1.59 10.62
CA VAL A 170 -2.43 2.43 11.29
C VAL A 170 -1.80 3.78 11.60
N ALA A 171 -2.45 4.86 11.16
CA ALA A 171 -2.06 6.22 11.54
C ALA A 171 -2.48 6.51 12.98
N MET A 172 -1.54 6.99 13.80
CA MET A 172 -1.73 7.24 15.23
C MET A 172 -1.12 8.59 15.66
N SER A 173 -1.69 9.21 16.68
CA SER A 173 -1.08 10.38 17.33
C SER A 173 -1.56 10.58 18.76
N ARG A 174 -0.83 11.38 19.53
CA ARG A 174 -1.29 11.91 20.82
C ARG A 174 -2.13 13.18 20.61
N ALA A 175 -2.87 13.58 21.65
CA ALA A 175 -3.61 14.84 21.65
C ALA A 175 -2.69 16.03 21.33
N GLY A 176 -3.14 16.91 20.41
CA GLY A 176 -2.41 18.12 20.00
C GLY A 176 -1.78 18.05 18.60
N PHE A 177 -1.58 16.86 18.02
CA PHE A 177 -1.11 16.71 16.64
C PHE A 177 -1.94 15.65 15.89
N ALA A 178 -2.22 15.89 14.62
CA ALA A 178 -2.83 14.89 13.75
C ALA A 178 -1.72 14.01 13.14
N ARG A 179 -1.93 12.69 13.11
CA ARG A 179 -1.14 11.69 12.34
C ARG A 179 0.39 11.83 12.49
N ALA A 180 0.88 11.76 13.72
CA ALA A 180 2.31 11.91 14.00
C ALA A 180 3.12 10.66 13.61
N ILE A 181 2.52 9.48 13.71
CA ILE A 181 3.14 8.18 13.45
C ILE A 181 2.22 7.34 12.59
N ASP A 182 2.77 6.62 11.63
CA ASP A 182 2.11 5.48 10.99
C ASP A 182 2.78 4.20 11.50
N LEU A 183 2.05 3.36 12.25
CA LEU A 183 2.53 2.08 12.74
C LEU A 183 2.31 1.02 11.65
N HIS A 184 3.39 0.60 11.01
CA HIS A 184 3.44 -0.37 9.93
C HIS A 184 3.72 -1.79 10.42
N TRP A 185 3.18 -2.78 9.72
CA TRP A 185 3.67 -4.17 9.76
C TRP A 185 4.08 -4.70 8.39
N ARG A 186 3.88 -3.91 7.33
CA ARG A 186 4.50 -4.08 6.02
C ARG A 186 5.10 -2.75 5.58
N ALA A 187 6.35 -2.79 5.11
CA ALA A 187 7.09 -1.61 4.69
C ALA A 187 6.51 -0.96 3.41
N LEU A 188 5.89 -1.77 2.55
CA LEU A 188 5.24 -1.33 1.31
C LEU A 188 3.81 -1.86 1.28
N PHE A 189 2.85 -0.99 0.98
CA PHE A 189 1.42 -1.32 1.03
C PHE A 189 0.99 -2.45 0.08
N TRP A 190 1.75 -2.67 -1.00
CA TRP A 190 1.44 -3.65 -2.03
C TRP A 190 2.22 -4.96 -1.86
N LEU A 191 3.19 -5.02 -0.94
CA LEU A 191 4.04 -6.19 -0.74
C LEU A 191 3.60 -6.97 0.50
N ASP A 192 2.90 -8.07 0.25
CA ASP A 192 2.41 -8.98 1.28
C ASP A 192 3.37 -10.15 1.48
N ASP A 193 4.60 -9.85 1.91
CA ASP A 193 5.64 -10.84 2.18
C ASP A 193 6.36 -10.49 3.49
N GLU A 194 6.10 -11.26 4.55
CA GLU A 194 6.73 -11.10 5.87
C GLU A 194 8.26 -11.26 5.79
N GLY A 195 8.77 -11.99 4.79
CA GLY A 195 10.19 -12.19 4.56
C GLY A 195 10.94 -10.88 4.33
N PHE A 196 10.31 -9.90 3.66
CA PHE A 196 10.95 -8.59 3.50
C PHE A 196 11.09 -7.86 4.83
N THR A 197 10.05 -7.89 5.67
CA THR A 197 10.11 -7.32 7.03
C THR A 197 11.21 -7.98 7.85
N GLU A 198 11.36 -9.30 7.82
CA GLU A 198 12.44 -9.98 8.53
C GLU A 198 13.83 -9.61 8.00
N GLU A 199 13.99 -9.45 6.68
CA GLU A 199 15.24 -8.95 6.10
C GLU A 199 15.58 -7.55 6.59
N LEU A 200 14.60 -6.64 6.70
CA LEU A 200 14.78 -5.29 7.24
C LEU A 200 15.26 -5.30 8.70
N PHE A 201 14.72 -6.20 9.52
CA PHE A 201 15.17 -6.36 10.91
C PHE A 201 16.53 -7.04 11.04
N ALA A 202 16.84 -7.99 10.15
CA ALA A 202 18.10 -8.71 10.18
C ALA A 202 19.31 -7.82 9.83
N THR A 203 19.10 -6.82 8.97
CA THR A 203 20.14 -5.85 8.55
C THR A 203 19.98 -4.48 9.18
N ALA A 204 19.13 -4.37 10.21
CA ALA A 204 18.89 -3.13 10.91
C ALA A 204 20.18 -2.57 11.54
N GLU A 205 20.34 -1.26 11.48
CA GLU A 205 21.43 -0.54 12.11
C GLU A 205 20.89 0.56 13.04
N THR A 206 21.76 1.07 13.91
CA THR A 206 21.40 2.16 14.82
C THR A 206 21.60 3.50 14.13
N GLY A 207 20.54 4.30 14.07
CA GLY A 207 20.56 5.71 13.69
C GLY A 207 20.29 6.62 14.88
N THR A 208 20.44 7.93 14.68
CA THR A 208 20.18 8.92 15.73
C THR A 208 19.16 9.94 15.25
N LEU A 209 17.96 9.90 15.80
CA LEU A 209 16.90 10.88 15.53
C LEU A 209 16.96 11.97 16.62
N LEU A 210 17.51 13.13 16.25
CA LEU A 210 17.88 14.20 17.18
C LEU A 210 18.86 13.71 18.26
N THR A 211 18.34 13.39 19.45
CA THR A 211 19.12 12.91 20.61
C THR A 211 18.81 11.46 20.96
N HIS A 212 17.98 10.77 20.17
CA HIS A 212 17.47 9.44 20.51
C HIS A 212 17.98 8.40 19.52
N GLU A 213 18.47 7.28 20.05
CA GLU A 213 18.83 6.12 19.25
C GLU A 213 17.58 5.39 18.77
N VAL A 214 17.56 5.07 17.48
CA VAL A 214 16.49 4.34 16.81
C VAL A 214 17.09 3.27 15.91
N LEU A 215 16.34 2.20 15.65
CA LEU A 215 16.72 1.24 14.61
C LEU A 215 16.22 1.76 13.26
N ILE A 216 17.07 1.66 12.23
CA ILE A 216 16.74 1.97 10.84
C ILE A 216 17.16 0.81 9.93
N PRO A 217 16.57 0.68 8.72
CA PRO A 217 17.04 -0.29 7.75
C PRO A 217 18.49 -0.04 7.34
N GLY A 218 19.20 -1.11 6.96
CA GLY A 218 20.46 -1.01 6.23
C GLY A 218 20.32 -0.15 4.97
N VAL A 219 21.44 0.38 4.45
CA VAL A 219 21.41 1.36 3.35
C VAL A 219 20.75 0.80 2.08
N ALA A 220 21.07 -0.45 1.71
CA ALA A 220 20.49 -1.09 0.52
C ALA A 220 18.97 -1.28 0.66
N GLU A 221 18.52 -1.71 1.83
CA GLU A 221 17.12 -1.87 2.18
C GLU A 221 16.35 -0.54 2.19
N HIS A 222 16.94 0.52 2.76
CA HIS A 222 16.36 1.87 2.74
C HIS A 222 16.16 2.34 1.29
N LEU A 223 17.20 2.24 0.46
CA LEU A 223 17.12 2.56 -0.96
C LEU A 223 16.09 1.69 -1.69
N ALA A 224 15.98 0.40 -1.36
CA ALA A 224 14.99 -0.49 -1.95
C ALA A 224 13.56 -0.06 -1.61
N ILE A 225 13.27 0.30 -0.35
CA ILE A 225 11.95 0.85 0.05
C ILE A 225 11.64 2.11 -0.76
N ALA A 226 12.59 3.04 -0.87
CA ALA A 226 12.41 4.28 -1.62
C ALA A 226 12.16 4.01 -3.12
N ALA A 227 12.93 3.10 -3.73
CA ALA A 227 12.87 2.78 -5.16
C ALA A 227 11.64 1.94 -5.55
N MET A 228 11.11 1.13 -4.63
CA MET A 228 9.93 0.27 -4.87
C MET A 228 8.59 0.98 -4.58
N ARG A 229 8.63 2.18 -4.00
CA ARG A 229 7.44 2.91 -3.56
C ARG A 229 6.66 3.65 -4.67
N PRO A 230 7.30 4.38 -5.61
CA PRO A 230 6.56 5.27 -6.50
C PRO A 230 5.89 4.50 -7.64
N GLU A 231 4.58 4.69 -7.78
CA GLU A 231 3.86 4.25 -8.99
C GLU A 231 4.13 5.26 -10.13
N PRO A 232 4.17 4.83 -11.40
CA PRO A 232 4.47 5.72 -12.52
C PRO A 232 3.54 6.95 -12.65
N ALA A 233 2.26 6.81 -12.31
CA ALA A 233 1.31 7.92 -12.30
C ALA A 233 1.53 8.91 -11.13
N ASP A 234 2.22 8.51 -10.07
CA ASP A 234 2.41 9.30 -8.85
C ASP A 234 3.72 10.10 -8.94
N GLN A 235 3.68 11.18 -9.73
CA GLN A 235 4.82 12.04 -10.00
C GLN A 235 5.33 12.77 -8.74
N ASN A 236 4.44 13.07 -7.79
CA ASN A 236 4.78 13.70 -6.52
C ASN A 236 5.60 12.74 -5.64
N GLU A 237 5.19 11.48 -5.57
CA GLU A 237 5.95 10.46 -4.86
C GLU A 237 7.26 10.12 -5.60
N MET A 238 7.24 10.06 -6.93
CA MET A 238 8.44 9.81 -7.74
C MET A 238 9.53 10.86 -7.47
N VAL A 239 9.21 12.16 -7.54
CA VAL A 239 10.21 13.20 -7.25
C VAL A 239 10.65 13.16 -5.79
N SER A 240 9.71 12.95 -4.85
CA SER A 240 10.03 12.88 -3.41
C SER A 240 10.98 11.73 -3.08
N ARG A 241 10.80 10.57 -3.74
CA ARG A 241 11.69 9.40 -3.57
C ARG A 241 13.01 9.59 -4.30
N ALA A 242 13.03 10.20 -5.48
CA ALA A 242 14.28 10.51 -6.19
C ALA A 242 15.17 11.46 -5.37
N LEU A 243 14.58 12.50 -4.76
CA LEU A 243 15.31 13.43 -3.88
C LEU A 243 15.91 12.71 -2.66
N GLU A 244 15.14 11.80 -2.04
CA GLU A 244 15.60 10.98 -0.92
C GLU A 244 16.72 10.02 -1.34
N PHE A 245 16.58 9.37 -2.49
CA PHE A 245 17.54 8.44 -3.04
C PHE A 245 18.90 9.11 -3.27
N VAL A 246 18.91 10.25 -3.98
CA VAL A 246 20.13 11.04 -4.23
C VAL A 246 20.76 11.49 -2.91
N HIS A 247 19.98 11.99 -1.97
CA HIS A 247 20.53 12.45 -0.70
C HIS A 247 21.25 11.33 0.06
N VAL A 248 20.67 10.13 0.12
CA VAL A 248 21.35 8.97 0.74
C VAL A 248 22.65 8.65 0.01
N LEU A 249 22.67 8.68 -1.32
CA LEU A 249 23.86 8.39 -2.13
C LEU A 249 24.97 9.44 -1.97
N GLU A 250 24.62 10.71 -1.82
CA GLU A 250 25.60 11.79 -1.60
C GLU A 250 26.07 11.86 -0.14
N SER A 251 25.31 11.27 0.80
CA SER A 251 25.71 11.17 2.19
C SER A 251 26.88 10.19 2.39
N LYS A 252 27.50 10.22 3.57
CA LYS A 252 28.54 9.24 3.95
C LYS A 252 28.05 7.79 3.88
N ALA A 253 26.74 7.55 4.00
CA ALA A 253 26.17 6.22 3.88
C ALA A 253 26.17 5.71 2.43
N GLY A 254 26.13 6.60 1.44
CA GLY A 254 26.14 6.26 0.02
C GLY A 254 27.39 5.50 -0.42
N ALA A 255 28.54 5.80 0.18
CA ALA A 255 29.79 5.08 -0.07
C ALA A 255 29.76 3.60 0.37
N LYS A 256 28.76 3.19 1.16
CA LYS A 256 28.60 1.84 1.70
C LYS A 256 27.47 1.05 1.03
N VAL A 257 26.89 1.58 -0.05
CA VAL A 257 25.76 0.91 -0.71
C VAL A 257 26.24 -0.40 -1.34
N ASP A 258 25.68 -1.50 -0.86
CA ASP A 258 25.76 -2.80 -1.53
C ASP A 258 24.70 -2.87 -2.63
N TRP A 259 25.13 -2.59 -3.87
CA TRP A 259 24.27 -2.60 -5.04
C TRP A 259 23.80 -4.00 -5.45
N ASP A 260 24.58 -5.05 -5.16
CA ASP A 260 24.17 -6.42 -5.42
C ASP A 260 23.05 -6.84 -4.48
N ARG A 261 23.15 -6.44 -3.20
CA ARG A 261 22.08 -6.59 -2.20
C ARG A 261 20.82 -5.83 -2.61
N PHE A 262 20.95 -4.56 -3.00
CA PHE A 262 19.82 -3.75 -3.50
C PHE A 262 19.13 -4.45 -4.68
N ARG A 263 19.88 -4.89 -5.69
CA ARG A 263 19.35 -5.60 -6.86
C ARG A 263 18.65 -6.90 -6.46
N ALA A 264 19.21 -7.65 -5.53
CA ALA A 264 18.62 -8.90 -5.04
C ALA A 264 17.26 -8.66 -4.35
N ILE A 265 17.15 -7.62 -3.52
CA ILE A 265 15.89 -7.25 -2.84
C ILE A 265 14.82 -6.88 -3.86
N VAL A 266 15.10 -5.90 -4.71
CA VAL A 266 14.10 -5.40 -5.67
C VAL A 266 13.68 -6.48 -6.68
N THR A 267 14.56 -7.45 -6.98
CA THR A 267 14.20 -8.59 -7.82
C THR A 267 13.33 -9.60 -7.08
N ARG A 268 13.75 -10.02 -5.88
CA ARG A 268 13.07 -11.05 -5.07
C ARG A 268 11.62 -10.68 -4.78
N TYR A 269 11.39 -9.41 -4.45
CA TYR A 269 10.11 -8.85 -4.03
C TYR A 269 9.35 -8.13 -5.16
N ASN A 270 9.66 -8.44 -6.41
CA ASN A 270 8.91 -7.95 -7.55
C ASN A 270 8.83 -6.40 -7.56
N GLY A 271 9.97 -5.76 -7.34
CA GLY A 271 10.18 -4.31 -7.28
C GLY A 271 11.00 -3.73 -8.44
N SER A 272 11.67 -4.57 -9.25
CA SER A 272 12.62 -4.12 -10.28
C SER A 272 12.04 -3.10 -11.25
N LEU A 273 10.77 -3.23 -11.64
CA LEU A 273 10.12 -2.28 -12.54
C LEU A 273 10.00 -0.87 -11.95
N PHE A 274 9.67 -0.78 -10.67
CA PHE A 274 9.55 0.51 -9.97
C PHE A 274 10.93 1.10 -9.73
N ALA A 275 11.86 0.26 -9.27
CA ALA A 275 13.23 0.67 -9.02
C ALA A 275 13.92 1.17 -10.29
N ALA A 276 13.78 0.47 -11.42
CA ALA A 276 14.38 0.88 -12.69
C ALA A 276 13.90 2.25 -13.16
N GLN A 277 12.63 2.60 -12.91
CA GLN A 277 12.09 3.92 -13.28
C GLN A 277 12.68 5.04 -12.44
N LEU A 278 12.76 4.85 -11.13
CA LEU A 278 13.37 5.85 -10.25
C LEU A 278 14.86 5.99 -10.54
N LEU A 279 15.59 4.87 -10.71
CA LEU A 279 17.01 4.90 -11.01
C LEU A 279 17.29 5.49 -12.41
N ASP A 280 16.41 5.31 -13.40
CA ASP A 280 16.55 5.96 -14.72
C ASP A 280 16.48 7.50 -14.61
N VAL A 281 15.65 8.05 -13.71
CA VAL A 281 15.66 9.50 -13.41
C VAL A 281 17.02 9.91 -12.88
N VAL A 282 17.51 9.23 -11.83
CA VAL A 282 18.77 9.59 -11.18
C VAL A 282 19.95 9.40 -12.13
N ALA A 283 20.02 8.30 -12.89
CA ALA A 283 21.11 8.01 -13.81
C ALA A 283 21.21 9.01 -14.97
N ARG A 284 20.08 9.56 -15.45
CA ARG A 284 20.08 10.57 -16.52
C ARG A 284 20.54 11.94 -16.04
N GLU A 285 20.18 12.30 -14.82
CA GLU A 285 20.47 13.62 -14.26
C GLU A 285 21.81 13.65 -13.49
N MET A 286 22.21 12.52 -12.92
CA MET A 286 23.36 12.34 -12.04
C MET A 286 24.02 10.98 -12.27
N PRO A 287 24.61 10.73 -13.47
CA PRO A 287 25.11 9.42 -13.87
C PRO A 287 26.15 8.84 -12.90
N ALA A 288 26.99 9.69 -12.30
CA ALA A 288 28.04 9.26 -11.37
C ALA A 288 27.51 8.58 -10.08
N LEU A 289 26.22 8.74 -9.74
CA LEU A 289 25.63 8.18 -8.53
C LEU A 289 25.14 6.74 -8.71
N ILE A 290 24.92 6.29 -9.95
CA ILE A 290 24.34 4.99 -10.27
C ILE A 290 25.39 4.13 -10.99
N PRO A 291 25.63 2.88 -10.57
CA PRO A 291 26.55 2.01 -11.28
C PRO A 291 26.14 1.80 -12.75
N ASP A 292 27.12 1.84 -13.65
CA ASP A 292 26.91 1.60 -15.08
C ASP A 292 26.22 0.25 -15.31
N GLY A 293 25.18 0.25 -16.14
CA GLY A 293 24.43 -0.95 -16.51
C GLY A 293 23.41 -1.42 -15.46
N LEU A 294 23.33 -0.82 -14.28
CA LEU A 294 22.38 -1.27 -13.24
C LEU A 294 20.92 -1.05 -13.68
N VAL A 295 20.63 0.08 -14.31
CA VAL A 295 19.27 0.41 -14.80
C VAL A 295 18.84 -0.64 -15.85
N GLU A 296 19.71 -0.93 -16.83
CA GLU A 296 19.49 -1.93 -17.87
C GLU A 296 19.27 -3.33 -17.26
N GLN A 297 20.09 -3.73 -16.29
CA GLN A 297 19.92 -5.00 -15.59
C GLN A 297 18.54 -5.10 -14.95
N LEU A 298 18.09 -4.07 -14.21
CA LEU A 298 16.77 -4.07 -13.59
C LEU A 298 15.63 -4.12 -14.61
N TRP A 299 15.80 -3.46 -15.76
CA TRP A 299 14.86 -3.57 -16.87
C TRP A 299 14.79 -5.00 -17.40
N ASP A 300 15.90 -5.72 -17.51
CA ASP A 300 15.95 -7.09 -18.03
C ASP A 300 15.29 -8.13 -17.11
N TYR A 301 15.14 -7.81 -15.82
CA TYR A 301 14.29 -8.60 -14.90
C TYR A 301 12.78 -8.41 -15.14
N GLY A 302 12.36 -7.48 -16.01
CA GLY A 302 10.97 -7.31 -16.41
C GLY A 302 10.56 -8.27 -17.56
N PRO A 303 9.40 -8.95 -17.48
CA PRO A 303 8.92 -9.81 -18.56
C PRO A 303 8.57 -9.00 -19.82
N PRO A 304 8.33 -9.67 -20.97
CA PRO A 304 7.79 -9.03 -22.16
C PRO A 304 6.53 -8.21 -21.83
N GLY A 305 6.44 -7.00 -22.41
CA GLY A 305 5.34 -6.08 -22.15
C GLY A 305 5.53 -5.12 -20.98
N LYS A 306 6.70 -5.09 -20.31
CA LYS A 306 7.03 -4.09 -19.29
C LYS A 306 6.76 -2.63 -19.71
N SER A 307 7.02 -2.29 -20.98
CA SER A 307 6.71 -0.96 -21.52
C SER A 307 5.22 -0.67 -21.59
N ILE A 308 4.41 -1.70 -21.88
CA ILE A 308 2.94 -1.61 -21.87
C ILE A 308 2.45 -1.48 -20.43
N GLU A 309 2.99 -2.27 -19.50
CA GLU A 309 2.67 -2.15 -18.08
C GLU A 309 2.92 -0.73 -17.57
N ILE A 310 4.07 -0.13 -17.89
CA ILE A 310 4.40 1.25 -17.52
C ILE A 310 3.44 2.24 -18.14
N ALA A 311 3.17 2.14 -19.44
CA ALA A 311 2.24 3.04 -20.11
C ALA A 311 0.85 3.01 -19.47
N ILE A 312 0.37 1.83 -19.08
CA ILE A 312 -0.89 1.70 -18.34
C ILE A 312 -0.77 2.27 -16.93
N ARG A 313 0.34 2.00 -16.24
CA ARG A 313 0.56 2.46 -14.86
C ARG A 313 0.76 3.97 -14.75
N ALA A 314 1.16 4.64 -15.83
CA ALA A 314 1.22 6.10 -15.93
C ALA A 314 -0.17 6.75 -15.89
N VAL A 315 -1.24 5.99 -16.16
CA VAL A 315 -2.61 6.44 -15.91
C VAL A 315 -2.94 6.24 -14.42
N PRO A 316 -3.44 7.27 -13.70
CA PRO A 316 -3.85 7.14 -12.31
C PRO A 316 -4.85 6.00 -12.11
N ARG A 317 -4.69 5.21 -11.03
CA ARG A 317 -5.51 4.01 -10.79
C ARG A 317 -7.02 4.29 -10.85
N ALA A 318 -7.47 5.43 -10.34
CA ALA A 318 -8.87 5.84 -10.34
C ALA A 318 -9.43 6.11 -11.76
N GLN A 319 -8.56 6.38 -12.73
CA GLN A 319 -8.91 6.70 -14.12
C GLN A 319 -8.69 5.52 -15.07
N ARG A 320 -8.11 4.41 -14.59
CA ARG A 320 -7.84 3.24 -15.44
C ARG A 320 -9.14 2.55 -15.83
N THR A 321 -9.29 2.26 -17.13
CA THR A 321 -10.38 1.42 -17.65
C THR A 321 -10.28 -0.02 -17.12
N PRO A 322 -11.37 -0.82 -17.14
CA PRO A 322 -11.30 -2.23 -16.73
C PRO A 322 -10.21 -3.04 -17.47
N TRP A 323 -9.99 -2.77 -18.76
CA TRP A 323 -8.94 -3.40 -19.56
C TRP A 323 -7.52 -2.98 -19.14
N GLN A 324 -7.34 -1.72 -18.77
CA GLN A 324 -6.08 -1.23 -18.22
C GLN A 324 -5.78 -1.86 -16.86
N GLN A 325 -6.78 -1.93 -15.98
CA GLN A 325 -6.60 -2.58 -14.68
C GLN A 325 -6.29 -4.08 -14.84
N PHE A 326 -6.98 -4.75 -15.78
CA PHE A 326 -6.64 -6.12 -16.18
C PHE A 326 -5.20 -6.24 -16.65
N GLY A 327 -4.74 -5.35 -17.54
CA GLY A 327 -3.36 -5.35 -18.03
C GLY A 327 -2.34 -5.24 -16.90
N VAL A 328 -2.57 -4.33 -15.93
CA VAL A 328 -1.71 -4.21 -14.73
C VAL A 328 -1.70 -5.49 -13.91
N ALA A 329 -2.87 -6.07 -13.63
CA ALA A 329 -2.98 -7.33 -12.88
C ALA A 329 -2.28 -8.48 -13.62
N PHE A 330 -2.42 -8.53 -14.95
CA PHE A 330 -1.80 -9.53 -15.82
C PHE A 330 -0.28 -9.43 -15.76
N PHE A 331 0.29 -8.26 -16.01
CA PHE A 331 1.74 -8.09 -15.99
C PHE A 331 2.33 -8.27 -14.58
N THR A 332 1.62 -7.85 -13.54
CA THR A 332 2.01 -8.11 -12.15
C THR A 332 2.09 -9.61 -11.87
N SER A 333 1.04 -10.35 -12.26
CA SER A 333 0.97 -11.82 -12.08
C SER A 333 2.02 -12.53 -12.93
N LEU A 334 2.29 -12.05 -14.13
CA LEU A 334 3.34 -12.56 -15.00
C LEU A 334 4.71 -12.38 -14.38
N ARG A 335 5.02 -11.16 -13.91
CA ARG A 335 6.30 -10.82 -13.28
C ARG A 335 6.54 -11.60 -11.98
N ALA A 336 5.50 -11.81 -11.17
CA ALA A 336 5.58 -12.65 -9.98
C ALA A 336 5.98 -14.12 -10.27
N ARG A 337 5.70 -14.62 -11.48
CA ARG A 337 6.07 -15.98 -11.92
C ARG A 337 7.49 -16.08 -12.47
N PHE A 338 8.08 -14.97 -12.93
CA PHE A 338 9.41 -14.92 -13.51
C PHE A 338 10.35 -14.10 -12.63
N LYS A 339 11.08 -14.78 -11.74
CA LYS A 339 12.08 -14.15 -10.85
C LYS A 339 13.50 -14.12 -11.43
N ALA A 340 13.66 -14.34 -12.72
CA ALA A 340 14.94 -14.35 -13.43
C ALA A 340 14.85 -13.53 -14.73
N PRO A 341 15.97 -13.02 -15.27
CA PRO A 341 15.96 -12.28 -16.53
C PRO A 341 15.37 -13.13 -17.64
N PHE A 342 14.43 -12.56 -18.40
CA PHE A 342 13.69 -13.29 -19.43
C PHE A 342 14.62 -13.67 -20.59
N ARG A 343 14.69 -14.96 -20.92
CA ARG A 343 15.46 -15.50 -22.04
C ARG A 343 14.52 -15.94 -23.16
N VAL A 344 15.00 -15.99 -24.40
CA VAL A 344 14.24 -16.52 -25.55
C VAL A 344 13.70 -17.95 -25.30
N TRP A 345 14.41 -18.75 -24.49
CA TRP A 345 13.98 -20.10 -24.11
C TRP A 345 12.92 -20.15 -23.01
N ASP A 346 12.48 -18.99 -22.48
CA ASP A 346 11.33 -18.89 -21.57
C ASP A 346 10.01 -18.76 -22.33
N TRP A 347 10.02 -18.55 -23.65
CA TRP A 347 8.80 -18.55 -24.49
C TRP A 347 7.98 -19.85 -24.36
N PRO A 348 8.55 -21.06 -24.33
CA PRO A 348 7.81 -22.29 -24.04
C PRO A 348 7.20 -22.34 -22.63
N LYS A 349 7.64 -21.50 -21.68
CA LYS A 349 7.09 -21.38 -20.30
C LYS A 349 5.87 -20.44 -20.22
N LEU A 350 5.36 -19.99 -21.38
CA LEU A 350 4.08 -19.27 -21.57
C LEU A 350 2.80 -19.86 -20.94
N PRO A 351 2.67 -21.12 -20.46
CA PRO A 351 1.59 -21.48 -19.53
C PRO A 351 1.46 -20.49 -18.36
N GLY A 352 2.56 -19.87 -17.92
CA GLY A 352 2.53 -18.79 -16.93
C GLY A 352 1.72 -17.56 -17.36
N ALA A 353 1.71 -17.21 -18.65
CA ALA A 353 0.88 -16.13 -19.20
C ALA A 353 -0.59 -16.50 -19.27
N ALA A 354 -0.93 -17.73 -19.65
CA ALA A 354 -2.31 -18.20 -19.59
C ALA A 354 -2.84 -18.13 -18.14
N ILE A 355 -2.07 -18.60 -17.16
CA ILE A 355 -2.49 -18.52 -15.77
C ILE A 355 -2.46 -17.07 -15.25
N ALA A 356 -1.50 -16.23 -15.63
CA ALA A 356 -1.51 -14.80 -15.28
C ALA A 356 -2.73 -14.07 -15.87
N ALA A 357 -3.13 -14.38 -17.10
CA ALA A 357 -4.35 -13.84 -17.71
C ALA A 357 -5.60 -14.32 -16.97
N LEU A 358 -5.59 -15.57 -16.52
CA LEU A 358 -6.66 -16.11 -15.68
C LEU A 358 -6.71 -15.42 -14.30
N ASP A 359 -5.57 -15.25 -13.63
CA ASP A 359 -5.44 -14.60 -12.32
C ASP A 359 -5.88 -13.13 -12.42
N ALA A 360 -5.47 -12.42 -13.47
CA ALA A 360 -5.90 -11.05 -13.73
C ALA A 360 -7.39 -10.96 -14.08
N GLY A 361 -7.93 -11.97 -14.78
CA GLY A 361 -9.33 -12.00 -15.19
C GLY A 361 -10.30 -12.14 -14.02
N ILE A 362 -9.86 -12.79 -12.94
CA ILE A 362 -10.57 -12.83 -11.66
C ILE A 362 -10.78 -11.42 -11.10
N VAL A 363 -9.82 -10.52 -11.30
CA VAL A 363 -9.85 -9.17 -10.74
C VAL A 363 -10.68 -8.21 -11.59
N HIS A 364 -10.84 -8.45 -12.90
CA HIS A 364 -11.30 -7.40 -13.83
C HIS A 364 -12.38 -7.75 -14.87
N PHE A 365 -12.87 -9.00 -14.98
CA PHE A 365 -13.90 -9.32 -16.01
C PHE A 365 -15.28 -9.70 -15.48
N PRO A 366 -16.34 -8.96 -15.87
CA PRO A 366 -17.72 -9.32 -15.54
C PRO A 366 -18.33 -10.46 -16.37
N HIS A 367 -17.70 -10.87 -17.47
CA HIS A 367 -18.37 -11.60 -18.58
C HIS A 367 -18.40 -13.13 -18.42
N PHE A 368 -17.53 -13.72 -17.59
CA PHE A 368 -17.57 -15.15 -17.23
C PHE A 368 -18.20 -15.33 -15.84
N ARG A 369 -19.52 -15.12 -15.76
CA ARG A 369 -20.20 -14.66 -14.53
C ARG A 369 -20.09 -15.60 -13.33
N ASP A 370 -20.47 -16.86 -13.48
CA ASP A 370 -20.46 -17.84 -12.41
C ASP A 370 -19.11 -18.54 -12.30
N ALA A 371 -18.42 -18.71 -13.44
CA ALA A 371 -17.13 -19.38 -13.51
C ALA A 371 -16.06 -18.64 -12.67
N ILE A 372 -16.07 -17.30 -12.69
CA ILE A 372 -15.14 -16.50 -11.89
C ILE A 372 -15.43 -16.66 -10.40
N LEU A 373 -16.69 -16.58 -9.97
CA LEU A 373 -17.04 -16.74 -8.56
C LEU A 373 -16.69 -18.14 -8.03
N LYS A 374 -17.02 -19.18 -8.80
CA LYS A 374 -16.63 -20.56 -8.48
C LYS A 374 -15.12 -20.72 -8.40
N ARG A 375 -14.36 -20.03 -9.26
CA ARG A 375 -12.90 -20.08 -9.27
C ARG A 375 -12.28 -19.35 -8.07
N ILE A 376 -12.77 -18.16 -7.74
CA ILE A 376 -12.38 -17.43 -6.52
C ILE A 376 -12.57 -18.36 -5.32
N TRP A 377 -13.75 -18.98 -5.22
CA TRP A 377 -14.04 -19.96 -4.18
C TRP A 377 -13.04 -21.12 -4.18
N GLN A 378 -12.77 -21.74 -5.35
CA GLN A 378 -11.81 -22.85 -5.46
C GLN A 378 -10.39 -22.47 -5.07
N GLN A 379 -9.93 -21.28 -5.43
CA GLN A 379 -8.60 -20.78 -5.09
C GLN A 379 -8.46 -20.63 -3.59
N ILE A 380 -9.43 -19.98 -2.94
CA ILE A 380 -9.43 -19.76 -1.49
C ILE A 380 -9.62 -21.08 -0.73
N ALA A 381 -10.46 -21.98 -1.24
CA ALA A 381 -10.66 -23.32 -0.68
C ALA A 381 -9.38 -24.17 -0.71
N ARG A 382 -8.53 -23.99 -1.72
CA ARG A 382 -7.23 -24.69 -1.85
C ARG A 382 -6.10 -23.99 -1.13
N ALA A 383 -6.21 -22.69 -0.87
CA ALA A 383 -5.14 -21.92 -0.31
C ALA A 383 -4.86 -22.38 1.14
N ALA A 384 -3.62 -22.79 1.37
CA ALA A 384 -3.06 -22.99 2.69
C ALA A 384 -2.67 -21.63 3.30
N TYR A 385 -3.59 -20.66 3.29
CA TYR A 385 -3.41 -19.49 4.13
C TYR A 385 -3.52 -19.95 5.58
N PRO A 386 -2.63 -19.51 6.48
CA PRO A 386 -2.83 -19.82 7.87
C PRO A 386 -4.15 -19.18 8.29
N SER A 387 -5.13 -19.96 8.75
CA SER A 387 -6.17 -19.39 9.60
C SER A 387 -5.53 -19.12 10.96
N ARG A 388 -4.78 -18.00 11.06
CA ARG A 388 -4.36 -17.45 12.35
C ARG A 388 -5.64 -16.97 13.04
N GLY A 389 -5.87 -17.45 14.27
CA GLY A 389 -7.09 -17.19 15.03
C GLY A 389 -8.24 -18.16 14.73
N SER A 390 -9.25 -18.15 15.60
CA SER A 390 -10.42 -19.04 15.56
C SER A 390 -11.70 -18.38 15.03
N GLY A 391 -11.63 -17.10 14.66
CA GLY A 391 -12.79 -16.29 14.25
C GLY A 391 -13.07 -16.34 12.74
N VAL A 392 -14.20 -15.74 12.34
CA VAL A 392 -14.52 -15.52 10.93
C VAL A 392 -13.46 -14.64 10.29
N TRP A 393 -12.87 -15.11 9.20
CA TRP A 393 -11.93 -14.34 8.39
C TRP A 393 -12.71 -13.64 7.30
N PHE A 394 -12.84 -12.33 7.43
CA PHE A 394 -13.28 -11.52 6.32
C PHE A 394 -12.07 -11.33 5.40
N GLY A 395 -12.21 -11.66 4.12
CA GLY A 395 -11.11 -11.67 3.17
C GLY A 395 -11.02 -10.46 2.25
N GLN A 396 -10.52 -10.68 1.04
CA GLN A 396 -10.55 -9.65 0.01
C GLN A 396 -11.99 -9.18 -0.24
N GLY A 397 -12.18 -7.86 -0.35
CA GLY A 397 -13.46 -7.25 -0.73
C GLY A 397 -14.42 -6.93 0.41
N PHE A 398 -13.95 -6.94 1.65
CA PHE A 398 -14.63 -6.19 2.71
C PHE A 398 -13.77 -5.04 3.23
N SER A 399 -14.46 -4.04 3.75
CA SER A 399 -13.90 -2.88 4.40
C SER A 399 -13.28 -3.21 5.76
N ILE A 400 -12.60 -2.20 6.32
CA ILE A 400 -12.27 -2.12 7.74
C ILE A 400 -13.54 -2.32 8.61
N PRO A 401 -13.40 -2.82 9.86
CA PRO A 401 -14.53 -3.00 10.76
C PRO A 401 -15.17 -1.68 11.20
N GLU A 402 -16.50 -1.71 11.34
CA GLU A 402 -17.35 -0.65 11.87
C GLU A 402 -18.17 -1.19 13.06
N ASP A 403 -18.82 -0.31 13.85
CA ASP A 403 -19.54 -0.67 15.09
C ASP A 403 -20.50 -1.85 14.93
N GLU A 404 -21.25 -1.85 13.83
CA GLU A 404 -22.34 -2.79 13.62
C GLU A 404 -22.03 -3.89 12.60
N GLY A 405 -20.81 -3.94 12.08
CA GLY A 405 -20.48 -4.88 11.00
C GLY A 405 -19.38 -4.42 10.06
N ARG A 406 -19.42 -4.97 8.85
CA ARG A 406 -18.44 -4.72 7.78
C ARG A 406 -19.13 -4.64 6.44
N TRP A 407 -18.79 -3.63 5.64
CA TRP A 407 -19.26 -3.54 4.27
C TRP A 407 -18.44 -4.45 3.36
N THR A 408 -19.08 -5.07 2.38
CA THR A 408 -18.38 -5.44 1.14
C THR A 408 -18.08 -4.15 0.37
N ASP A 409 -16.84 -3.94 -0.04
CA ASP A 409 -16.36 -2.69 -0.66
C ASP A 409 -15.76 -2.89 -2.07
N ARG A 410 -15.99 -4.07 -2.65
CA ARG A 410 -15.57 -4.46 -4.00
C ARG A 410 -16.66 -5.28 -4.69
N HIS A 411 -16.47 -5.54 -5.98
CA HIS A 411 -17.37 -6.40 -6.76
C HIS A 411 -17.41 -7.84 -6.26
N PHE A 412 -16.32 -8.33 -5.66
CA PHE A 412 -16.24 -9.65 -5.07
C PHE A 412 -15.81 -9.53 -3.62
N ALA A 413 -16.38 -10.36 -2.77
CA ALA A 413 -16.00 -10.48 -1.36
C ALA A 413 -15.91 -11.96 -1.00
N VAL A 414 -14.92 -12.35 -0.19
CA VAL A 414 -14.78 -13.73 0.27
C VAL A 414 -14.67 -13.76 1.78
N LEU A 415 -15.52 -14.54 2.42
CA LEU A 415 -15.41 -14.85 3.84
C LEU A 415 -15.01 -16.31 4.01
N GLU A 416 -14.15 -16.56 4.98
CA GLU A 416 -13.75 -17.89 5.40
C GLU A 416 -14.16 -18.07 6.86
N VAL A 417 -14.66 -19.24 7.21
CA VAL A 417 -14.97 -19.55 8.60
C VAL A 417 -14.28 -20.86 8.98
N PRO A 418 -13.36 -20.84 9.97
CA PRO A 418 -12.78 -22.06 10.52
C PRO A 418 -13.88 -22.97 11.07
N VAL A 419 -13.76 -24.27 10.82
CA VAL A 419 -14.69 -25.28 11.37
C VAL A 419 -13.93 -26.42 12.03
N GLY A 420 -14.53 -27.02 13.06
CA GLY A 420 -13.90 -28.11 13.80
C GLY A 420 -13.84 -29.42 13.01
N GLU A 421 -13.01 -30.35 13.49
CA GLU A 421 -12.90 -31.70 12.91
C GLU A 421 -14.20 -32.49 12.95
N GLN A 422 -15.09 -32.19 13.89
CA GLN A 422 -16.39 -32.85 14.05
C GLN A 422 -17.48 -32.30 13.11
N THR A 423 -17.22 -31.18 12.42
CA THR A 423 -18.22 -30.56 11.54
C THR A 423 -18.50 -31.44 10.32
N ARG A 424 -19.76 -31.85 10.12
CA ARG A 424 -20.16 -32.66 8.95
C ARG A 424 -20.37 -31.78 7.72
N ASP A 425 -20.07 -32.34 6.55
CA ASP A 425 -20.33 -31.74 5.24
C ASP A 425 -21.65 -32.29 4.70
N PRO A 426 -22.60 -31.47 4.19
CA PRO A 426 -22.57 -30.01 4.08
C PRO A 426 -22.91 -29.27 5.38
N VAL A 427 -22.50 -28.00 5.45
CA VAL A 427 -22.72 -27.11 6.59
C VAL A 427 -23.73 -26.03 6.25
N ALA A 428 -24.72 -25.79 7.12
CA ALA A 428 -25.62 -24.66 6.99
C ALA A 428 -24.91 -23.36 7.42
N VAL A 429 -24.92 -22.34 6.57
CA VAL A 429 -24.32 -21.03 6.83
C VAL A 429 -25.38 -19.97 6.68
N GLU A 430 -25.49 -19.09 7.67
CA GLU A 430 -26.37 -17.92 7.64
C GLU A 430 -25.52 -16.64 7.72
N LEU A 431 -25.77 -15.70 6.82
CA LEU A 431 -25.26 -14.33 6.90
C LEU A 431 -26.43 -13.39 7.15
N VAL A 432 -26.32 -12.55 8.16
CA VAL A 432 -27.28 -11.48 8.44
C VAL A 432 -26.71 -10.19 7.88
N VAL A 433 -27.39 -9.59 6.90
CA VAL A 433 -26.86 -8.49 6.10
C VAL A 433 -27.85 -7.33 5.95
N VAL A 434 -27.33 -6.13 5.71
CA VAL A 434 -28.11 -4.98 5.25
C VAL A 434 -27.54 -4.54 3.89
N PRO A 435 -28.32 -4.55 2.79
CA PRO A 435 -27.82 -4.09 1.51
C PRO A 435 -27.70 -2.56 1.47
N PHE A 436 -26.69 -2.05 0.76
CA PHE A 436 -26.67 -0.66 0.34
C PHE A 436 -27.71 -0.47 -0.76
N LEU A 437 -28.72 0.37 -0.50
CA LEU A 437 -29.77 0.70 -1.47
C LEU A 437 -29.58 2.15 -1.94
N PRO A 438 -28.98 2.37 -3.13
CA PRO A 438 -28.92 3.68 -3.73
C PRO A 438 -30.30 4.37 -3.79
N PRO A 439 -30.37 5.71 -3.73
CA PRO A 439 -31.62 6.44 -3.93
C PRO A 439 -32.33 6.00 -5.22
N GLY A 440 -33.63 5.71 -5.13
CA GLY A 440 -34.42 5.25 -6.28
C GLY A 440 -34.27 3.76 -6.62
N THR A 441 -33.58 2.97 -5.80
CA THR A 441 -33.53 1.50 -5.95
C THR A 441 -34.36 0.81 -4.86
N ASP A 442 -35.12 -0.21 -5.26
CA ASP A 442 -35.94 -1.00 -4.35
C ASP A 442 -35.20 -2.23 -3.82
N ASN A 443 -34.34 -2.81 -4.65
CA ASN A 443 -33.63 -4.06 -4.38
C ASN A 443 -32.16 -3.97 -4.77
N PHE A 444 -31.31 -4.69 -4.05
CA PHE A 444 -29.90 -4.91 -4.35
C PHE A 444 -29.66 -6.37 -4.75
N ARG A 445 -29.16 -6.61 -5.97
CA ARG A 445 -28.86 -7.95 -6.46
C ARG A 445 -27.42 -8.35 -6.18
N PHE A 446 -27.26 -9.62 -5.82
CA PHE A 446 -25.97 -10.23 -5.58
C PHE A 446 -26.04 -11.73 -5.88
N VAL A 447 -24.88 -12.37 -5.97
CA VAL A 447 -24.78 -13.82 -6.08
C VAL A 447 -23.85 -14.37 -5.01
N ALA A 448 -24.12 -15.59 -4.56
CA ALA A 448 -23.35 -16.29 -3.56
C ALA A 448 -22.98 -17.70 -4.02
N TYR A 449 -21.78 -18.16 -3.64
CA TYR A 449 -21.35 -19.54 -3.85
C TYR A 449 -20.53 -20.04 -2.66
N ALA A 450 -20.90 -21.21 -2.16
CA ALA A 450 -20.29 -21.81 -0.98
C ALA A 450 -19.74 -23.23 -1.25
N GLY A 451 -19.52 -23.58 -2.52
CA GLY A 451 -18.94 -24.88 -2.93
C GLY A 451 -19.94 -25.92 -3.40
N ILE A 452 -21.21 -25.77 -3.04
CA ILE A 452 -22.27 -26.75 -3.35
C ILE A 452 -23.18 -26.24 -4.47
N GLY A 453 -23.47 -27.12 -5.43
CA GLY A 453 -24.47 -26.87 -6.48
C GLY A 453 -24.12 -25.71 -7.44
N SER A 454 -25.14 -24.98 -7.86
CA SER A 454 -25.01 -23.79 -8.69
C SER A 454 -24.78 -22.53 -7.86
N VAL A 455 -24.27 -21.48 -8.51
CA VAL A 455 -24.25 -20.14 -7.93
C VAL A 455 -25.69 -19.72 -7.64
N GLN A 456 -25.93 -19.18 -6.44
CA GLN A 456 -27.26 -18.74 -6.01
C GLN A 456 -27.41 -17.24 -6.28
N GLN A 457 -28.45 -16.87 -7.03
CA GLN A 457 -28.79 -15.47 -7.27
C GLN A 457 -29.83 -15.00 -6.25
N MET A 458 -29.57 -13.84 -5.66
CA MET A 458 -30.36 -13.29 -4.58
C MET A 458 -30.61 -11.79 -4.82
N ALA A 459 -31.68 -11.29 -4.23
CA ALA A 459 -31.99 -9.88 -4.16
C ALA A 459 -32.52 -9.58 -2.76
N ALA A 460 -32.08 -8.48 -2.17
CA ALA A 460 -32.55 -7.99 -0.88
C ALA A 460 -32.94 -6.52 -1.02
N GLY A 461 -34.11 -6.14 -0.52
CA GLY A 461 -34.66 -4.81 -0.74
C GLY A 461 -35.66 -4.37 0.32
N ARG A 462 -36.31 -3.23 0.06
CA ARG A 462 -37.19 -2.55 1.04
C ARG A 462 -38.39 -3.38 1.49
N ALA A 463 -38.83 -4.33 0.67
CA ALA A 463 -39.96 -5.21 0.95
C ALA A 463 -39.58 -6.42 1.82
N ASP A 464 -38.29 -6.70 1.99
CA ASP A 464 -37.81 -7.82 2.79
C ASP A 464 -37.66 -7.46 4.26
N ALA A 465 -37.76 -8.47 5.14
CA ALA A 465 -37.44 -8.29 6.55
C ALA A 465 -35.95 -7.90 6.71
N MET A 466 -35.68 -6.84 7.47
CA MET A 466 -34.33 -6.35 7.75
C MET A 466 -33.93 -6.58 9.20
N PRO A 467 -32.67 -6.99 9.47
CA PRO A 467 -31.63 -7.34 8.50
C PRO A 467 -31.98 -8.61 7.68
N TYR A 468 -31.59 -8.63 6.40
CA TYR A 468 -31.86 -9.73 5.47
C TYR A 468 -31.01 -10.95 5.81
N LYS A 469 -31.60 -12.15 5.73
CA LYS A 469 -30.93 -13.41 6.03
C LYS A 469 -30.60 -14.18 4.77
N ILE A 470 -29.30 -14.39 4.52
CA ILE A 470 -28.78 -15.25 3.47
C ILE A 470 -28.54 -16.63 4.06
N ALA A 471 -29.25 -17.65 3.60
CA ALA A 471 -29.05 -19.05 3.99
C ALA A 471 -28.40 -19.85 2.85
N LEU A 472 -27.28 -20.52 3.13
CA LEU A 472 -26.50 -21.29 2.17
C LEU A 472 -26.13 -22.66 2.75
N GLN A 473 -25.92 -23.64 1.86
CA GLN A 473 -25.22 -24.89 2.19
C GLN A 473 -23.79 -24.78 1.66
N ALA A 474 -22.81 -24.93 2.55
CA ALA A 474 -21.40 -24.76 2.27
C ALA A 474 -20.63 -26.08 2.35
N SER A 475 -19.71 -26.29 1.41
CA SER A 475 -18.76 -27.40 1.46
C SER A 475 -17.67 -27.14 2.49
N VAL A 476 -17.34 -28.14 3.29
CA VAL A 476 -16.15 -28.10 4.15
C VAL A 476 -14.90 -28.43 3.33
N VAL A 477 -13.90 -27.56 3.38
CA VAL A 477 -12.65 -27.65 2.62
C VAL A 477 -11.42 -27.56 3.53
N GLY A 478 -10.24 -27.89 2.99
CA GLY A 478 -8.97 -27.90 3.71
C GLY A 478 -8.55 -29.29 4.21
N ARG A 479 -7.25 -29.57 4.21
CA ARG A 479 -6.63 -30.76 4.83
C ARG A 479 -5.78 -30.28 6.00
N GLY A 480 -6.14 -30.64 7.24
CA GLY A 480 -5.53 -30.10 8.46
C GLY A 480 -6.40 -29.01 9.10
N GLN A 481 -6.32 -27.77 8.60
CA GLN A 481 -7.23 -26.68 9.02
C GLN A 481 -8.49 -26.70 8.15
N ARG A 482 -9.60 -27.21 8.71
CA ARG A 482 -10.89 -27.26 8.02
C ARG A 482 -11.57 -25.90 8.08
N LYS A 483 -12.19 -25.50 6.97
CA LYS A 483 -12.92 -24.24 6.86
C LYS A 483 -14.09 -24.36 5.90
N ILE A 484 -15.02 -23.42 5.97
CA ILE A 484 -15.95 -23.12 4.89
C ILE A 484 -15.53 -21.83 4.21
N VAL A 485 -15.90 -21.69 2.94
CA VAL A 485 -15.65 -20.48 2.15
C VAL A 485 -16.97 -20.04 1.56
N VAL A 486 -17.34 -18.77 1.72
CA VAL A 486 -18.46 -18.16 1.01
C VAL A 486 -17.93 -17.03 0.16
N ALA A 487 -18.09 -17.17 -1.16
CA ALA A 487 -17.74 -16.15 -2.13
C ALA A 487 -19.01 -15.40 -2.55
N LEU A 488 -18.96 -14.08 -2.50
CA LEU A 488 -20.05 -13.18 -2.86
C LEU A 488 -19.63 -12.32 -4.05
N ARG A 489 -20.58 -11.97 -4.91
CA ARG A 489 -20.40 -10.94 -5.93
C ARG A 489 -21.55 -9.93 -5.90
N MET A 490 -21.18 -8.67 -5.76
CA MET A 490 -22.08 -7.51 -5.76
C MET A 490 -22.41 -7.16 -7.21
N LEU A 491 -23.68 -7.32 -7.61
CA LEU A 491 -24.12 -7.00 -8.97
C LEU A 491 -24.51 -5.53 -9.10
N ASP A 492 -25.10 -4.97 -8.05
CA ASP A 492 -25.62 -3.60 -8.03
C ASP A 492 -24.79 -2.66 -7.13
N GLY A 493 -23.54 -3.05 -6.81
CA GLY A 493 -22.64 -2.24 -6.00
C GLY A 493 -22.38 -0.86 -6.62
N GLN A 494 -22.44 0.20 -5.80
CA GLN A 494 -22.24 1.58 -6.22
C GLN A 494 -21.40 2.36 -5.20
N ARG A 495 -20.74 3.42 -5.67
CA ARG A 495 -20.03 4.35 -4.80
C ARG A 495 -20.97 5.49 -4.41
N PRO A 496 -21.25 5.70 -3.11
CA PRO A 496 -22.11 6.80 -2.68
C PRO A 496 -21.65 8.18 -3.20
N ALA A 497 -20.34 8.39 -3.32
CA ALA A 497 -19.77 9.62 -3.90
C ALA A 497 -20.14 9.84 -5.36
N ASP A 498 -20.17 8.78 -6.18
CA ASP A 498 -20.44 8.91 -7.62
C ASP A 498 -21.91 9.26 -7.90
N ILE A 499 -22.81 8.97 -6.95
CA ILE A 499 -24.25 9.27 -7.02
C ILE A 499 -24.68 10.45 -6.15
N GLY A 500 -23.71 11.20 -5.58
CA GLY A 500 -23.99 12.36 -4.74
C GLY A 500 -24.72 12.05 -3.43
N HIS A 501 -24.71 10.79 -2.97
CA HIS A 501 -25.40 10.37 -1.74
C HIS A 501 -24.58 10.72 -0.48
N SER A 502 -23.25 10.56 -0.55
CA SER A 502 -22.33 10.96 0.53
C SER A 502 -20.91 11.10 -0.03
N ILE A 503 -19.94 11.50 0.79
CA ILE A 503 -18.51 11.55 0.38
C ILE A 503 -17.82 10.18 0.38
N ASP A 504 -18.51 9.09 0.74
CA ASP A 504 -17.91 7.75 0.81
C ASP A 504 -17.51 7.25 -0.60
N PRO A 505 -16.21 7.00 -0.86
CA PRO A 505 -15.71 6.60 -2.16
C PRO A 505 -15.74 5.07 -2.37
N ARG A 506 -16.15 4.28 -1.37
CA ARG A 506 -16.15 2.81 -1.42
C ARG A 506 -17.26 2.29 -2.31
N LEU A 507 -17.03 1.17 -2.99
CA LEU A 507 -18.06 0.48 -3.76
C LEU A 507 -18.90 -0.39 -2.82
N LEU A 508 -19.92 0.21 -2.19
CA LEU A 508 -20.71 -0.45 -1.15
C LEU A 508 -21.65 -1.51 -1.73
N GLY A 509 -21.72 -2.66 -1.05
CA GLY A 509 -22.61 -3.77 -1.37
C GLY A 509 -23.45 -4.22 -0.17
N LEU A 510 -23.05 -5.29 0.50
CA LEU A 510 -23.72 -5.83 1.69
C LEU A 510 -22.96 -5.44 2.97
N PHE A 511 -23.69 -4.96 3.97
CA PHE A 511 -23.17 -4.77 5.32
C PHE A 511 -23.43 -6.02 6.16
N VAL A 512 -22.39 -6.80 6.44
CA VAL A 512 -22.50 -8.05 7.21
C VAL A 512 -22.51 -7.73 8.69
N LYS A 513 -23.62 -8.04 9.36
CA LYS A 513 -23.85 -7.84 10.79
C LYS A 513 -23.64 -9.11 11.62
N GLN A 514 -23.81 -10.29 11.02
CA GLN A 514 -23.65 -11.56 11.73
C GLN A 514 -23.30 -12.69 10.76
N VAL A 515 -22.55 -13.67 11.26
CA VAL A 515 -22.34 -14.96 10.59
C VAL A 515 -22.69 -16.08 11.57
N ALA A 516 -23.46 -17.06 11.12
CA ALA A 516 -23.79 -18.25 11.89
C ALA A 516 -23.53 -19.54 11.09
N ILE A 517 -23.14 -20.59 11.81
CA ILE A 517 -22.91 -21.93 11.28
C ILE A 517 -23.80 -22.91 12.05
N ASN A 518 -24.61 -23.70 11.33
CA ASN A 518 -25.55 -24.66 11.92
C ASN A 518 -26.43 -24.02 13.04
N GLY A 519 -26.85 -22.77 12.83
CA GLY A 519 -27.64 -22.00 13.80
C GLY A 519 -26.84 -21.38 14.96
N VAL A 520 -25.53 -21.65 15.07
CA VAL A 520 -24.66 -21.08 16.09
C VAL A 520 -23.95 -19.84 15.53
N THR A 521 -24.15 -18.70 16.17
CA THR A 521 -23.46 -17.46 15.82
C THR A 521 -21.95 -17.57 16.07
N VAL A 522 -21.17 -17.37 15.02
CA VAL A 522 -19.70 -17.43 15.02
C VAL A 522 -19.05 -16.05 14.80
N PHE A 523 -19.84 -15.06 14.41
CA PHE A 523 -19.44 -13.66 14.37
C PHE A 523 -20.61 -12.74 14.69
N THR A 524 -20.37 -11.82 15.62
CA THR A 524 -21.07 -10.55 15.80
C THR A 524 -20.02 -9.45 16.05
N PRO A 525 -20.28 -8.20 15.64
CA PRO A 525 -19.44 -7.06 15.96
C PRO A 525 -19.29 -6.91 17.48
N ALA A 526 -18.09 -6.52 17.93
CA ALA A 526 -17.88 -6.20 19.34
C ALA A 526 -18.75 -4.99 19.73
N GLY A 527 -19.64 -5.17 20.70
CA GLY A 527 -20.65 -4.18 21.09
C GLY A 527 -22.10 -4.59 20.80
N ALA A 528 -22.31 -5.65 20.00
CA ALA A 528 -23.63 -6.26 19.75
C ALA A 528 -23.90 -7.47 20.68
N GLY A 529 -23.56 -7.33 21.97
CA GLY A 529 -24.19 -8.17 22.99
C GLY A 529 -25.64 -7.70 23.20
N PRO A 530 -26.57 -8.58 23.62
CA PRO A 530 -27.95 -8.19 23.87
C PRO A 530 -28.09 -7.03 24.86
#